data_AF-A0A660S864-F1
#
_entry.id   AF-A0A660S864-F1
#
_cell.length_a   1.000
_cell.length_b   1.000
_cell.length_c   1.000
_cell.angle_alpha   90.00
_cell.angle_beta   90.00
_cell.angle_gamma   90.00
#
_symmetry.space_group_name_H-M   'P 1'
#
loop_
_entity.id
_entity.type
_entity.pdbx_description
1 polymer ?
#
loop_
_entity_poly.entity_id
_entity_poly.type
_entity_poly.pdbx_seq_one_letter_code
_entity_poly.pdbx_strand_id
1 'polypeptide(L)'
;MLKKIDGAGILNESNAFMEVEFMLIKEYPKAGYDILKGIEFSWKVADFVLQHHERIDGSGYPQHLKGDNILLEARIIGVADVVEAMSNHRPYRPAWGLNKALDEIKKNRGILYDPDVVDVCLNIFGSKKFEFSA
;
A
#
# COMPACT_ATOMS: atom_id res chain seq x y z
N MET A 1 31.88 -9.28 7.73
CA MET A 1 31.75 -7.93 7.12
C MET A 1 30.28 -7.56 7.20
N LEU A 2 29.86 -6.83 8.24
CA LEU A 2 28.47 -6.40 8.41
C LEU A 2 28.21 -5.25 7.45
N LYS A 3 27.40 -5.47 6.40
CA LYS A 3 26.91 -4.38 5.56
C LYS A 3 26.11 -3.43 6.46
N LYS A 4 26.44 -2.13 6.40
CA LYS A 4 25.63 -1.08 7.01
C LYS A 4 24.24 -1.15 6.38
N ILE A 5 23.22 -1.40 7.20
CA ILE A 5 21.83 -1.37 6.77
C ILE A 5 21.44 0.12 6.76
N ASP A 6 21.44 0.74 5.59
CA ASP A 6 20.82 2.04 5.36
C ASP A 6 19.38 1.82 4.85
N GLY A 7 18.41 2.54 5.41
CA GLY A 7 17.01 2.41 4.98
C GLY A 7 16.80 2.82 3.51
N ALA A 8 17.70 3.63 2.96
CA ALA A 8 17.69 4.06 1.57
C ALA A 8 18.22 2.98 0.60
N GLY A 9 19.19 2.15 1.00
CA GLY A 9 19.74 1.09 0.16
C GLY A 9 18.83 -0.12 0.05
N ILE A 10 18.06 -0.43 1.11
CA ILE A 10 17.05 -1.51 1.09
C ILE A 10 16.03 -1.28 -0.04
N LEU A 11 15.55 -0.06 -0.22
CA LEU A 11 14.58 0.25 -1.28
C LEU A 11 15.18 0.25 -2.69
N ASN A 12 16.49 0.07 -2.83
CA ASN A 12 17.20 0.21 -4.11
C ASN A 12 17.91 -1.07 -4.56
N GLU A 13 17.95 -2.13 -3.74
CA GLU A 13 18.55 -3.42 -4.09
C GLU A 13 17.50 -4.40 -4.65
N SER A 14 17.84 -5.09 -5.75
CA SER A 14 16.97 -6.02 -6.49
C SER A 14 16.92 -7.45 -5.92
N ASN A 15 17.39 -7.65 -4.69
CA ASN A 15 17.48 -8.97 -4.08
C ASN A 15 16.21 -9.28 -3.29
N ALA A 16 15.85 -10.57 -3.21
CA ALA A 16 14.80 -11.01 -2.30
C ALA A 16 15.16 -10.54 -0.88
N PHE A 17 14.33 -9.68 -0.30
CA PHE A 17 14.55 -9.17 1.04
C PHE A 17 14.77 -10.34 2.00
N MET A 18 15.87 -10.28 2.75
CA MET A 18 16.01 -11.13 3.92
C MET A 18 14.86 -10.80 4.88
N GLU A 19 14.38 -11.78 5.63
CA GLU A 19 13.23 -11.62 6.54
C GLU A 19 13.34 -10.37 7.44
N VAL A 20 14.55 -10.05 7.90
CA VAL A 20 14.87 -8.85 8.71
C VAL A 20 14.64 -7.54 7.94
N GLU A 21 15.00 -7.48 6.65
CA GLU A 21 14.80 -6.29 5.81
C GLU A 21 13.32 -6.07 5.55
N PHE A 22 12.56 -7.16 5.35
CA PHE A 22 11.10 -7.09 5.19
C PHE A 22 10.41 -6.60 6.47
N MET A 23 10.88 -7.04 7.64
CA MET A 23 10.41 -6.53 8.93
C MET A 23 10.70 -5.03 9.10
N LEU A 24 11.87 -4.56 8.64
CA LEU A 24 12.20 -3.14 8.69
C LEU A 24 11.32 -2.31 7.76
N ILE A 25 11.02 -2.81 6.55
CA ILE A 25 10.10 -2.15 5.63
C ILE A 25 8.73 -2.00 6.29
N LYS A 26 8.21 -3.04 6.97
CA LYS A 26 6.88 -2.98 7.63
C LYS A 26 6.75 -1.90 8.70
N GLU A 27 7.85 -1.34 9.21
CA GLU A 27 7.82 -0.22 10.16
C GLU A 27 7.61 1.15 9.50
N TYR A 28 7.73 1.27 8.18
CA TYR A 28 7.62 2.57 7.50
C TYR A 28 6.28 3.30 7.71
N PRO A 29 5.11 2.64 7.80
CA PRO A 29 3.85 3.32 8.07
C PRO A 29 3.87 4.01 9.44
N LYS A 30 4.54 3.38 10.42
CA LYS A 30 4.73 3.94 11.76
C LYS A 30 5.69 5.14 11.74
N ALA A 31 6.77 5.06 10.97
CA ALA A 31 7.65 6.21 10.77
C ALA A 31 6.89 7.40 10.15
N GLY A 32 6.04 7.15 9.14
CA GLY A 32 5.17 8.17 8.54
C GLY A 32 4.18 8.76 9.55
N TYR A 33 3.53 7.90 10.33
CA TYR A 33 2.66 8.34 11.43
C TYR A 33 3.41 9.23 12.43
N ASP A 34 4.60 8.84 12.87
CA ASP A 34 5.39 9.58 13.86
C ASP A 34 5.81 10.98 13.38
N ILE A 35 6.03 11.13 12.07
CA ILE A 35 6.29 12.44 11.44
C ILE A 35 5.00 13.29 11.41
N LEU A 36 3.87 12.68 11.06
CA LEU A 36 2.62 13.41 10.79
C LEU A 36 1.77 13.68 12.03
N LYS A 37 1.88 12.88 13.10
CA LYS A 37 0.98 12.94 14.27
C LYS A 37 0.99 14.27 15.03
N GLY A 38 2.05 15.07 14.88
CA GLY A 38 2.18 16.39 15.50
C GLY A 38 1.67 17.55 14.64
N ILE A 39 1.24 17.28 13.41
CA ILE A 39 0.76 18.29 12.46
C ILE A 39 -0.76 18.32 12.51
N GLU A 40 -1.34 19.51 12.68
CA GLU A 40 -2.78 19.69 12.63
C GLU A 40 -3.29 19.61 11.19
N PHE A 41 -3.97 18.51 10.87
CA PHE A 41 -4.74 18.35 9.65
C PHE A 41 -6.23 18.38 9.97
N SER A 42 -7.06 18.79 9.01
CA SER A 42 -8.53 18.74 9.12
C SER A 42 -9.05 17.31 9.28
N TRP A 43 -8.25 16.31 8.87
CA TRP A 43 -8.55 14.88 8.92
C TRP A 43 -7.45 14.12 9.66
N LYS A 44 -7.72 12.85 9.98
CA LYS A 44 -6.78 11.95 10.66
C LYS A 44 -5.71 11.39 9.72
N VAL A 45 -5.00 12.27 9.01
CA VAL A 45 -4.03 11.90 7.98
C VAL A 45 -2.94 10.97 8.52
N ALA A 46 -2.46 11.21 9.74
CA ALA A 46 -1.48 10.33 10.37
C ALA A 46 -2.03 8.90 10.51
N ASP A 47 -3.27 8.72 10.98
CA ASP A 47 -3.90 7.41 11.11
C ASP A 47 -4.12 6.73 9.75
N PHE A 48 -4.47 7.51 8.71
CA PHE A 48 -4.61 6.97 7.35
C PHE A 48 -3.29 6.36 6.86
N VAL A 49 -2.19 7.09 7.06
CA VAL A 49 -0.84 6.63 6.73
C VAL A 49 -0.42 5.45 7.60
N LEU A 50 -0.82 5.38 8.86
CA LEU A 50 -0.51 4.22 9.69
C LEU A 50 -1.20 2.95 9.20
N GLN A 51 -2.43 3.07 8.70
CA GLN A 51 -3.30 1.93 8.41
C GLN A 51 -3.36 1.51 6.95
N HIS A 52 -2.79 2.25 6.00
CA HIS A 52 -2.97 1.97 4.56
C HIS A 52 -2.41 0.62 4.08
N HIS A 53 -1.58 -0.05 4.89
CA HIS A 53 -1.10 -1.41 4.66
C HIS A 53 -1.85 -2.50 5.43
N GLU A 54 -2.88 -2.13 6.18
CA GLU A 54 -3.82 -3.09 6.76
C GLU A 54 -4.61 -3.80 5.66
N ARG A 55 -5.01 -5.04 5.95
CA ARG A 55 -5.83 -5.89 5.07
C ARG A 55 -7.06 -6.29 5.85
N ILE A 56 -8.22 -6.36 5.19
CA ILE A 56 -9.49 -6.56 5.89
C ILE A 56 -9.59 -7.90 6.64
N ASP A 57 -8.79 -8.90 6.26
CA ASP A 57 -8.65 -10.19 6.96
C ASP A 57 -7.71 -10.15 8.19
N GLY A 58 -6.97 -9.04 8.37
CA GLY A 58 -5.98 -8.83 9.43
C GLY A 58 -4.58 -9.35 9.13
N SER A 59 -4.31 -9.78 7.90
CA SER A 59 -2.97 -10.17 7.45
C SER A 59 -2.03 -8.98 7.22
N GLY A 60 -2.60 -7.77 7.18
CA GLY A 60 -1.87 -6.51 7.00
C GLY A 60 -1.07 -6.10 8.24
N TYR A 61 -0.50 -4.91 8.19
CA TYR A 61 0.40 -4.38 9.21
C TYR A 61 0.26 -2.85 9.29
N PRO A 62 0.70 -2.19 10.38
CA PRO A 62 1.44 -2.72 11.53
C PRO A 62 0.58 -3.18 12.73
N GLN A 63 -0.72 -2.89 12.73
CA GLN A 63 -1.62 -3.13 13.86
C GLN A 63 -2.46 -4.40 13.70
N HIS A 64 -2.47 -5.02 12.52
CA HIS A 64 -3.25 -6.23 12.21
C HIS A 64 -4.77 -6.02 12.39
N LEU A 65 -5.24 -4.84 11.98
CA LEU A 65 -6.64 -4.45 12.07
C LEU A 65 -7.50 -5.28 11.10
N LYS A 66 -8.77 -5.48 11.44
CA LYS A 66 -9.71 -6.28 10.64
C LYS A 66 -10.96 -5.50 10.29
N GLY A 67 -11.44 -5.70 9.05
CA GLY A 67 -12.68 -5.13 8.54
C GLY A 67 -12.83 -3.65 8.88
N ASP A 68 -13.93 -3.30 9.55
CA ASP A 68 -14.30 -1.91 9.86
C ASP A 68 -13.45 -1.25 10.95
N ASN A 69 -12.48 -1.96 11.55
CA ASN A 69 -11.48 -1.31 12.38
C ASN A 69 -10.47 -0.50 11.56
N ILE A 70 -10.40 -0.74 10.24
CA ILE A 70 -9.56 0.01 9.31
C ILE A 70 -10.35 1.22 8.80
N LEU A 71 -9.78 2.41 8.91
CA LEU A 71 -10.37 3.65 8.40
C LEU A 71 -10.67 3.54 6.90
N LEU A 72 -11.82 4.05 6.47
CA LEU A 72 -12.23 3.97 5.06
C LEU A 72 -11.19 4.63 4.14
N GLU A 73 -10.66 5.77 4.55
CA GLU A 73 -9.62 6.49 3.82
C GLU A 73 -8.35 5.65 3.68
N ALA A 74 -7.97 4.89 4.71
CA ALA A 74 -6.85 3.96 4.65
C ALA A 74 -7.14 2.77 3.71
N ARG A 75 -8.36 2.23 3.70
CA ARG A 75 -8.79 1.19 2.75
C ARG A 75 -8.73 1.70 1.30
N ILE A 76 -9.14 2.94 1.05
CA ILE A 76 -9.05 3.61 -0.25
C ILE A 76 -7.59 3.77 -0.68
N ILE A 77 -6.74 4.33 0.18
CA ILE A 77 -5.31 4.52 -0.11
C ILE A 77 -4.64 3.18 -0.35
N GLY A 78 -4.94 2.14 0.44
CA GLY A 78 -4.35 0.82 0.30
C GLY A 78 -4.65 0.13 -1.03
N VAL A 79 -5.86 0.32 -1.58
CA VAL A 79 -6.19 -0.18 -2.93
C VAL A 79 -5.50 0.67 -4.00
N ALA A 80 -5.50 1.99 -3.86
CA ALA A 80 -4.84 2.89 -4.81
C ALA A 80 -3.32 2.64 -4.89
N ASP A 81 -2.67 2.44 -3.74
CA ASP A 81 -1.23 2.13 -3.64
C ASP A 81 -0.90 0.82 -4.33
N VAL A 82 -1.70 -0.24 -4.16
CA VAL A 82 -1.47 -1.52 -4.88
C VAL A 82 -1.56 -1.33 -6.39
N VAL A 83 -2.56 -0.57 -6.86
CA VAL A 83 -2.73 -0.34 -8.30
C VAL A 83 -1.57 0.46 -8.87
N GLU A 84 -1.16 1.54 -8.22
CA GLU A 84 0.01 2.35 -8.58
C GLU A 84 1.28 1.49 -8.59
N ALA A 85 1.53 0.79 -7.48
CA ALA A 85 2.75 0.05 -7.24
C ALA A 85 2.96 -1.06 -8.26
N MET A 86 1.89 -1.70 -8.73
CA MET A 86 1.94 -2.75 -9.74
C MET A 86 2.00 -2.20 -11.17
N SER A 87 1.37 -1.05 -11.43
CA SER A 87 1.26 -0.47 -12.77
C SER A 87 2.53 0.25 -13.21
N ASN A 88 3.34 0.76 -12.28
CA ASN A 88 4.52 1.57 -12.58
C ASN A 88 5.84 0.82 -12.46
N HIS A 89 6.86 1.34 -13.15
CA HIS A 89 8.23 0.86 -13.04
C HIS A 89 8.82 1.29 -11.70
N ARG A 90 9.51 0.38 -11.02
CA ARG A 90 10.26 0.66 -9.79
C ARG A 90 11.73 0.26 -10.00
N PRO A 91 12.70 0.90 -9.31
CA PRO A 91 14.12 0.65 -9.53
C PRO A 91 14.53 -0.84 -9.51
N TYR A 92 13.83 -1.64 -8.74
CA TYR A 92 14.06 -3.08 -8.52
C TYR A 92 13.05 -4.00 -9.23
N ARG A 93 12.06 -3.46 -9.95
CA ARG A 93 11.03 -4.27 -10.61
C ARG A 93 10.38 -3.54 -11.81
N PRO A 94 10.30 -4.16 -12.99
CA PRO A 94 9.52 -3.60 -14.09
C PRO A 94 8.02 -3.47 -13.71
N ALA A 95 7.34 -2.57 -14.42
CA ALA A 95 5.89 -2.48 -14.38
C ALA A 95 5.26 -3.82 -14.80
N TRP A 96 4.27 -4.29 -14.06
CA TRP A 96 3.46 -5.44 -14.48
C TRP A 96 2.28 -5.02 -15.38
N GLY A 97 2.00 -3.72 -15.43
CA GLY A 97 0.96 -3.11 -16.23
C GLY A 97 -0.39 -3.06 -15.52
N LEU A 98 -1.22 -2.12 -15.96
CA LEU A 98 -2.51 -1.81 -15.34
C LEU A 98 -3.44 -3.04 -15.24
N ASN A 99 -3.54 -3.84 -16.30
CA ASN A 99 -4.42 -5.02 -16.29
C ASN A 99 -4.06 -6.01 -15.16
N LYS A 100 -2.76 -6.24 -14.93
CA LYS A 100 -2.29 -7.11 -13.83
C LYS A 100 -2.60 -6.51 -12.47
N ALA A 101 -2.49 -5.20 -12.34
CA ALA A 101 -2.84 -4.50 -11.11
C ALA A 101 -4.34 -4.60 -10.79
N LEU A 102 -5.20 -4.40 -11.79
CA LEU A 102 -6.66 -4.53 -11.64
C LEU A 102 -7.08 -5.99 -11.37
N ASP A 103 -6.41 -6.97 -11.99
CA ASP A 103 -6.65 -8.39 -11.73
C ASP A 103 -6.31 -8.78 -10.28
N GLU A 104 -5.23 -8.22 -9.70
CA GLU A 104 -4.82 -8.49 -8.32
C GLU A 104 -5.87 -8.00 -7.30
N ILE A 105 -6.33 -6.77 -7.43
CA ILE A 105 -7.35 -6.23 -6.50
C ILE A 105 -8.69 -6.96 -6.68
N LYS A 106 -9.03 -7.35 -7.92
CA LYS A 106 -10.25 -8.10 -8.22
C LYS A 106 -10.21 -9.51 -7.63
N LYS A 107 -9.08 -10.21 -7.76
CA LYS A 107 -8.88 -11.57 -7.22
C LYS A 107 -9.00 -11.61 -5.70
N ASN A 108 -8.53 -10.56 -5.02
CA ASN A 108 -8.50 -10.51 -3.55
C ASN A 108 -9.60 -9.62 -2.95
N ARG A 109 -10.61 -9.24 -3.76
CA ARG A 109 -11.79 -8.48 -3.32
C ARG A 109 -12.54 -9.24 -2.22
N GLY A 110 -12.81 -8.58 -1.09
CA GLY A 110 -13.49 -9.20 0.05
C GLY A 110 -12.62 -10.16 0.87
N ILE A 111 -11.33 -10.31 0.52
CA ILE A 111 -10.34 -11.11 1.26
C ILE A 111 -9.29 -10.17 1.85
N LEU A 112 -8.52 -9.50 0.99
CA LEU A 112 -7.48 -8.56 1.41
C LEU A 112 -7.97 -7.12 1.37
N TYR A 113 -8.83 -6.83 0.40
CA TYR A 113 -9.30 -5.48 0.08
C TYR A 113 -10.79 -5.35 0.30
N ASP A 114 -11.20 -4.16 0.72
CA ASP A 114 -12.60 -3.82 0.87
C ASP A 114 -13.37 -3.98 -0.46
N PRO A 115 -14.51 -4.70 -0.46
CA PRO A 115 -15.24 -4.98 -1.68
C PRO A 115 -15.78 -3.72 -2.37
N ASP A 116 -16.24 -2.73 -1.62
CA ASP A 116 -16.85 -1.52 -2.18
C ASP A 116 -15.76 -0.60 -2.76
N VAL A 117 -14.63 -0.49 -2.07
CA VAL A 117 -13.47 0.28 -2.57
C VAL A 117 -12.93 -0.33 -3.87
N VAL A 118 -12.79 -1.66 -3.94
CA VAL A 118 -12.34 -2.34 -5.15
C VAL A 118 -13.32 -2.09 -6.31
N ASP A 119 -14.63 -2.21 -6.07
CA ASP A 119 -15.62 -2.00 -7.12
C ASP A 119 -15.60 -0.57 -7.65
N VAL A 120 -15.48 0.42 -6.77
CA VAL A 120 -15.34 1.82 -7.18
C VAL A 120 -14.06 2.02 -8.00
N CYS A 121 -12.93 1.45 -7.58
CA CYS A 121 -11.68 1.53 -8.32
C CYS A 121 -11.81 0.93 -9.73
N LEU A 122 -12.33 -0.30 -9.84
CA LEU A 122 -12.55 -0.99 -11.12
C LEU A 122 -13.50 -0.18 -12.04
N ASN A 123 -14.55 0.40 -11.48
CA ASN A 123 -15.50 1.23 -12.23
C ASN A 123 -14.86 2.51 -12.76
N ILE A 124 -13.97 3.16 -12.01
CA ILE A 124 -13.27 4.38 -12.45
C ILE A 124 -12.41 4.09 -13.70
N PHE A 125 -11.65 3.00 -13.69
CA PHE A 125 -10.86 2.59 -14.87
C PHE A 125 -11.74 2.08 -16.03
N GLY A 126 -12.78 1.29 -15.74
CA GLY A 126 -13.68 0.75 -16.78
C GLY A 126 -14.52 1.81 -17.49
N SER A 127 -14.88 2.89 -16.79
CA SER A 127 -15.64 4.01 -17.36
C SER A 127 -14.77 5.08 -18.04
N LYS A 128 -13.46 4.84 -18.18
CA LYS A 128 -12.45 5.79 -18.70
C LYS A 128 -12.47 7.15 -17.99
N LYS A 129 -12.86 7.17 -16.71
CA LYS A 129 -12.82 8.38 -15.88
C LYS A 129 -11.42 8.68 -15.35
N PHE A 130 -10.48 7.75 -15.53
CA PHE A 130 -9.09 7.89 -15.14
C PHE A 130 -8.20 7.05 -16.05
N GLU A 131 -7.07 7.62 -16.44
CA GLU A 131 -5.96 6.93 -17.10
C GLU A 131 -4.66 7.50 -16.49
N PHE A 132 -3.65 6.66 -16.30
CA PHE A 132 -2.33 7.16 -15.93
C PHE A 132 -1.78 7.98 -17.10
N SER A 133 -1.36 9.21 -16.85
CA SER A 133 -0.63 10.01 -17.84
C SER A 133 0.72 9.37 -18.12
N ALA A 134 1.02 9.13 -19.40
CA ALA A 134 2.31 8.65 -19.88
C ALA A 134 3.39 9.73 -19.80
#